data_AF-A0A842NBZ0-F1
#
_entry.id   AF-A0A842NBZ0-F1
#
_cell.length_a   1.000
_cell.length_b   1.000
_cell.length_c   1.000
_cell.angle_alpha   90.00
_cell.angle_beta   90.00
_cell.angle_gamma   90.00
#
_symmetry.space_group_name_H-M   'P 1'
#
loop_
_entity.id
_entity.type
_entity.pdbx_description
1 polymer ?
#
loop_
_entity_poly.entity_id
_entity_poly.type
_entity_poly.pdbx_seq_one_letter_code
_entity_poly.pdbx_strand_id
1 'polypeptide(L)'
;MKTFKQFSEDISKSDLDQIEKYADKLFLSVGIDIEFTRHFLDRVNDSRNKKPITSAELIRLFRLTYKKYGKKIPKMGADAQAVIHDMETDVNMPFVLNLDKSGMLDLVAKTVMRKKDFKTSNQKLNV
;
A
#
# COMPACT_ATOMS: atom_id res chain seq x y z
N MET A 1 7.84 5.55 -40.69
CA MET A 1 7.03 4.91 -39.63
C MET A 1 7.17 5.73 -38.36
N LYS A 2 6.07 6.23 -37.79
CA LYS A 2 6.12 6.90 -36.47
C LYS A 2 6.30 5.83 -35.42
N THR A 3 7.46 5.79 -34.77
CA THR A 3 7.72 4.90 -33.64
C THR A 3 6.74 5.29 -32.53
N PHE A 4 5.84 4.37 -32.17
CA PHE A 4 5.02 4.54 -30.98
C PHE A 4 5.97 4.62 -29.79
N LYS A 5 6.03 5.79 -29.15
CA LYS A 5 6.77 5.98 -27.91
C LYS A 5 6.12 5.04 -26.89
N GLN A 6 6.82 3.99 -26.49
CA GLN A 6 6.37 3.08 -25.45
C GLN A 6 6.27 3.91 -24.16
N PHE A 7 5.06 4.35 -23.83
CA PHE A 7 4.79 4.94 -22.51
C PHE A 7 5.01 3.82 -21.51
N SER A 8 5.99 3.99 -20.63
CA SER A 8 6.11 3.10 -19.49
C SER A 8 4.87 3.29 -18.62
N GLU A 9 4.20 2.20 -18.25
CA GLU A 9 3.13 2.20 -17.24
C GLU A 9 3.72 2.30 -15.81
N ASP A 10 5.04 2.46 -15.68
CA ASP A 10 5.72 2.59 -14.40
C ASP A 10 5.26 3.83 -13.64
N ILE A 11 5.01 3.63 -12.34
CA ILE A 11 4.71 4.70 -11.41
C ILE A 11 6.01 5.46 -11.12
N SER A 12 6.02 6.78 -11.32
CA SER A 12 7.19 7.59 -10.97
C SER A 12 7.30 7.80 -9.45
N LYS A 13 8.47 8.22 -8.97
CA LYS A 13 8.63 8.59 -7.55
C LYS A 13 7.68 9.73 -7.14
N SER A 14 7.45 10.70 -8.03
CA SER A 14 6.51 11.80 -7.75
C SER A 14 5.07 11.32 -7.61
N ASP A 15 4.66 10.31 -8.40
CA ASP A 15 3.34 9.69 -8.26
C ASP A 15 3.23 8.96 -6.92
N LEU A 16 4.26 8.20 -6.51
CA LEU A 16 4.31 7.53 -5.21
C LEU A 16 4.20 8.53 -4.05
N ASP A 17 4.91 9.65 -4.12
CA ASP A 17 4.85 10.70 -3.09
C ASP A 17 3.45 11.32 -3.00
N GLN A 18 2.74 11.46 -4.12
CA GLN A 18 1.34 11.93 -4.12
C GLN A 18 0.39 10.90 -3.54
N ILE A 19 0.61 9.61 -3.82
CA ILE A 19 -0.20 8.51 -3.26
C ILE A 19 0.01 8.40 -1.75
N GLU A 20 1.25 8.54 -1.27
CA GLU A 20 1.58 8.54 0.15
C GLU A 20 0.86 9.68 0.87
N LYS A 21 0.97 10.92 0.37
CA LYS A 21 0.24 12.09 0.92
C LYS A 21 -1.28 11.93 0.89
N TYR A 22 -1.82 11.29 -0.15
CA TYR A 22 -3.25 11.00 -0.24
C TYR A 22 -3.68 10.02 0.86
N ALA A 23 -2.93 8.93 1.03
CA ALA A 23 -3.21 7.90 2.02
C ALA A 23 -3.05 8.47 3.44
N ASP A 24 -1.98 9.21 3.69
CA ASP A 24 -1.71 9.91 4.93
C ASP A 24 -2.88 10.81 5.35
N LYS A 25 -3.28 11.74 4.47
CA LYS A 25 -4.45 12.62 4.71
C LYS A 25 -5.73 11.85 5.02
N LEU A 26 -5.93 10.69 4.39
CA LEU A 26 -7.10 9.85 4.60
C LEU A 26 -7.08 9.20 5.99
N PHE A 27 -5.94 8.63 6.39
CA PHE A 27 -5.76 7.88 7.64
C PHE A 27 -5.48 8.76 8.86
N LEU A 28 -5.07 10.02 8.67
CA LEU A 28 -4.92 11.00 9.75
C LEU A 28 -6.19 11.14 10.60
N SER A 29 -7.38 11.02 9.97
CA SER A 29 -8.67 11.06 10.66
C SER A 29 -8.89 9.94 11.69
N VAL A 30 -8.06 8.89 11.66
CA VAL A 30 -8.05 7.79 12.61
C VAL A 30 -6.72 7.69 13.39
N GLY A 31 -5.90 8.75 13.35
CA GLY A 31 -4.64 8.85 14.08
C GLY A 31 -3.54 7.94 13.54
N ILE A 32 -3.50 7.75 12.22
CA ILE A 32 -2.46 6.96 11.54
C ILE A 32 -1.80 7.78 10.45
N ASP A 33 -0.47 7.80 10.44
CA ASP A 33 0.34 8.29 9.33
C ASP A 33 0.73 7.12 8.41
N ILE A 34 0.91 7.39 7.11
CA ILE A 34 1.27 6.37 6.12
C ILE A 34 2.69 6.58 5.64
N GLU A 35 3.52 5.54 5.72
CA GLU A 35 4.91 5.60 5.24
C GLU A 35 5.22 4.48 4.23
N PHE A 36 5.87 4.84 3.12
CA PHE A 36 6.37 3.88 2.14
C PHE A 36 7.85 3.58 2.32
N THR A 37 8.19 2.32 2.60
CA THR A 37 9.58 1.88 2.68
C THR A 37 10.26 1.93 1.31
N ARG A 38 11.61 2.03 1.28
CA ARG A 38 12.39 1.86 0.04
C ARG A 38 12.02 0.58 -0.72
N HIS A 39 11.82 -0.52 0.02
CA HIS A 39 11.43 -1.80 -0.59
C HIS A 39 10.03 -1.75 -1.22
N PHE A 40 9.08 -0.94 -0.70
CA PHE A 40 7.82 -0.69 -1.40
C PHE A 40 8.05 0.00 -2.74
N LEU A 41 8.86 1.07 -2.75
CA LEU A 41 9.15 1.85 -3.95
C LEU A 41 9.82 1.00 -5.04
N ASP A 42 10.76 0.13 -4.66
CA ASP A 42 11.43 -0.76 -5.61
C ASP A 42 10.48 -1.82 -6.19
N ARG A 43 9.50 -2.26 -5.40
CA ARG A 43 8.65 -3.41 -5.73
C ARG A 43 7.41 -3.06 -6.53
N VAL A 44 7.00 -1.79 -6.57
CA VAL A 44 5.79 -1.36 -7.27
C VAL A 44 5.90 -1.55 -8.80
N ASN A 45 7.06 -1.23 -9.38
CA ASN A 45 7.35 -1.37 -10.81
C ASN A 45 8.13 -2.64 -11.14
N ASP A 46 8.26 -3.56 -10.18
CA ASP A 46 9.09 -4.75 -10.36
C ASP A 46 8.41 -5.76 -11.31
N SER A 47 9.18 -6.26 -12.28
CA SER A 47 8.74 -7.22 -13.30
C SER A 47 8.05 -8.48 -12.74
N ARG A 48 8.34 -8.87 -11.48
CA ARG A 48 7.68 -10.00 -10.79
C ARG A 48 6.17 -9.80 -10.65
N ASN A 49 5.67 -8.57 -10.74
CA ASN A 49 4.23 -8.27 -10.73
C ASN A 49 3.52 -8.74 -12.00
N LYS A 50 4.25 -9.02 -13.10
CA LYS A 50 3.78 -9.44 -14.43
C LYS A 50 2.90 -8.41 -15.15
N LYS A 51 1.87 -7.92 -14.46
CA LYS A 51 1.05 -6.77 -14.83
C LYS A 51 1.42 -5.60 -13.92
N PRO A 52 1.73 -4.41 -14.47
CA PRO A 52 2.04 -3.22 -13.69
C PRO A 52 1.00 -2.95 -12.60
N ILE A 53 1.45 -2.51 -11.43
CA ILE A 53 0.58 -1.99 -10.39
C ILE A 53 0.42 -0.50 -10.69
N THR A 54 -0.81 -0.03 -10.82
CA THR A 54 -1.10 1.33 -11.26
C THR A 54 -1.38 2.27 -10.07
N SER A 55 -1.18 3.57 -10.26
CA SER A 55 -1.52 4.58 -9.25
C SER A 55 -3.00 4.49 -8.82
N ALA A 56 -3.89 4.19 -9.77
CA ALA A 56 -5.31 4.00 -9.50
C ALA A 56 -5.59 2.80 -8.59
N GLU A 57 -4.88 1.69 -8.78
CA GLU A 57 -4.98 0.51 -7.91
C GLU A 57 -4.52 0.84 -6.49
N LEU A 58 -3.40 1.55 -6.31
CA LEU A 58 -2.93 1.96 -4.99
C LEU A 58 -3.88 2.94 -4.29
N ILE A 59 -4.36 3.98 -4.99
CA ILE A 59 -5.35 4.91 -4.44
C ILE A 59 -6.61 4.16 -4.00
N ARG A 60 -7.10 3.24 -4.85
CA ARG A 60 -8.28 2.42 -4.54
C ARG A 60 -8.03 1.50 -3.34
N LEU A 61 -6.84 0.89 -3.24
CA LEU A 61 -6.43 0.04 -2.12
C LEU A 61 -6.56 0.79 -0.79
N PHE A 62 -5.96 1.98 -0.68
CA PHE A 62 -6.03 2.79 0.54
C PHE A 62 -7.46 3.25 0.84
N ARG A 63 -8.21 3.70 -0.18
CA ARG A 63 -9.61 4.12 -0.02
C ARG A 63 -10.51 3.01 0.52
N LEU A 64 -10.43 1.80 -0.05
CA LEU A 64 -11.22 0.66 0.38
C LEU A 64 -10.79 0.17 1.76
N THR A 65 -9.48 0.17 2.03
CA THR A 65 -8.93 -0.18 3.35
C THR A 65 -9.45 0.77 4.42
N TYR A 66 -9.38 2.08 4.19
CA TYR A 66 -9.91 3.07 5.12
C TYR A 66 -11.41 2.86 5.37
N LYS A 67 -12.21 2.70 4.30
CA LYS A 67 -13.65 2.49 4.39
C LYS A 67 -14.02 1.25 5.24
N LYS A 68 -13.28 0.15 5.07
CA LYS A 68 -13.61 -1.15 5.69
C LYS A 68 -12.91 -1.38 7.03
N TYR A 69 -11.69 -0.88 7.18
CA TYR A 69 -10.77 -1.18 8.28
C TYR A 69 -10.18 0.05 8.97
N GLY A 70 -10.49 1.29 8.54
CA GLY A 70 -9.90 2.50 9.12
C GLY A 70 -10.08 2.63 10.64
N LYS A 71 -11.24 2.23 11.19
CA LYS A 71 -11.46 2.20 12.67
C LYS A 71 -10.88 0.96 13.37
N LYS A 72 -10.45 -0.05 12.62
CA LYS A 72 -9.95 -1.33 13.13
C LYS A 72 -8.43 -1.34 13.23
N ILE A 73 -7.75 -0.79 12.22
CA ILE A 73 -6.28 -0.79 12.16
C ILE A 73 -5.64 -0.14 13.40
N PRO A 74 -6.06 1.06 13.87
CA PRO A 74 -5.46 1.66 15.07
C PRO A 74 -5.60 0.79 16.33
N LYS A 75 -6.63 -0.07 16.39
CA LYS A 75 -6.91 -0.95 17.54
C LYS A 75 -6.07 -2.23 17.53
N MET A 76 -5.31 -2.49 16.47
CA MET A 76 -4.39 -3.62 16.43
C MET A 76 -3.19 -3.43 17.35
N GLY A 77 -2.88 -2.17 17.70
CA GLY A 77 -1.77 -1.82 18.58
C GLY A 77 -0.42 -1.70 17.84
N ALA A 78 0.58 -1.19 18.55
CA ALA A 78 1.94 -1.12 18.05
C ALA A 78 2.50 -2.53 17.76
N ASP A 79 3.45 -2.60 16.84
CA ASP A 79 4.11 -3.81 16.33
C ASP A 79 3.19 -4.82 15.61
N ALA A 80 1.90 -4.50 15.48
CA ALA A 80 0.96 -5.35 14.77
C ALA A 80 1.32 -5.44 13.28
N GLN A 81 1.29 -6.65 12.73
CA GLN A 81 1.57 -6.91 11.32
C GLN A 81 0.37 -7.54 10.63
N ALA A 82 0.05 -7.04 9.44
CA ALA A 82 -1.01 -7.59 8.61
C ALA A 82 -0.70 -7.36 7.12
N VAL A 83 -1.58 -7.88 6.28
CA VAL A 83 -1.52 -7.71 4.83
C VAL A 83 -2.83 -7.14 4.36
N ILE A 84 -2.81 -5.98 3.73
CA ILE A 84 -3.93 -5.49 2.95
C ILE A 84 -3.93 -6.26 1.63
N HIS A 85 -5.05 -6.92 1.33
CA HIS A 85 -5.18 -7.76 0.14
C HIS A 85 -6.37 -7.29 -0.69
N ASP A 86 -6.09 -6.82 -1.90
CA ASP A 86 -7.10 -6.52 -2.89
C ASP A 86 -7.52 -7.80 -3.60
N MET A 87 -8.76 -8.22 -3.35
CA MET A 87 -9.31 -9.46 -3.88
C MET A 87 -9.58 -9.41 -5.39
N GLU A 88 -9.72 -8.20 -5.96
CA GLU A 88 -10.05 -8.03 -7.37
C GLU A 88 -8.79 -8.06 -8.24
N THR A 89 -7.69 -7.50 -7.73
CA THR A 89 -6.47 -7.28 -8.51
C THR A 89 -5.29 -8.16 -8.08
N ASP A 90 -5.45 -8.95 -7.01
CA ASP A 90 -4.40 -9.75 -6.38
C ASP A 90 -3.20 -8.91 -5.90
N VAL A 91 -3.41 -7.62 -5.62
CA VAL A 91 -2.40 -6.76 -5.01
C VAL A 91 -2.35 -7.03 -3.51
N ASN A 92 -1.15 -7.25 -2.99
CA ASN A 92 -0.88 -7.53 -1.59
C ASN A 92 0.10 -6.49 -1.06
N MET A 93 -0.26 -5.85 0.06
CA MET A 93 0.57 -4.86 0.74
C MET A 93 0.74 -5.25 2.21
N PRO A 94 1.79 -6.00 2.54
CA PRO A 94 2.21 -6.22 3.92
C PRO A 94 2.61 -4.91 4.60
N PHE A 95 2.15 -4.72 5.83
CA PHE A 95 2.49 -3.56 6.66
C PHE A 95 2.78 -3.96 8.10
N VAL A 96 3.42 -3.03 8.83
CA VAL A 96 3.56 -3.05 10.28
C VAL A 96 3.06 -1.72 10.85
N LEU A 97 2.49 -1.76 12.05
CA LEU A 97 2.20 -0.56 12.83
C LEU A 97 3.36 -0.27 13.76
N ASN A 98 3.91 0.94 13.70
CA ASN A 98 4.90 1.40 14.65
C ASN A 98 4.32 2.54 15.47
N LEU A 99 4.71 2.67 16.73
CA LEU A 99 4.42 3.87 17.51
C LEU A 99 5.62 4.80 17.41
N ASP A 100 5.41 6.01 16.90
CA ASP A 100 6.44 7.01 16.80
C ASP A 100 6.75 7.64 18.18
N LYS A 101 7.73 8.54 18.23
CA LYS A 101 8.10 9.23 19.48
C LYS A 101 7.03 10.22 19.96
N SER A 102 6.13 10.66 19.09
CA SER A 102 5.04 11.59 19.42
C SER A 102 3.79 10.86 19.97
N GLY A 103 3.76 9.53 19.86
CA GLY A 103 2.61 8.70 20.25
C GLY A 103 1.60 8.48 19.11
N MET A 104 1.95 8.84 17.88
CA MET A 104 1.19 8.57 16.67
C MET A 104 1.54 7.18 16.09
N LEU A 105 0.55 6.51 15.50
CA LEU A 105 0.78 5.21 14.87
C LEU A 105 1.15 5.40 13.40
N ASP A 106 2.26 4.81 12.98
CA ASP A 106 2.68 4.77 11.59
C ASP A 106 2.29 3.44 10.97
N LEU A 107 1.51 3.46 9.88
CA LEU A 107 1.33 2.30 9.02
C LEU A 107 2.45 2.29 7.99
N VAL A 108 3.47 1.48 8.28
CA VAL A 108 4.64 1.34 7.42
C VAL A 108 4.38 0.24 6.38
N ALA A 109 4.18 0.65 5.13
CA ALA A 109 4.01 -0.27 4.00
C ALA A 109 5.37 -0.90 3.62
N LYS A 110 5.56 -2.17 4.03
CA LYS A 110 6.85 -2.88 3.93
C LYS A 110 7.22 -3.27 2.49
N THR A 111 6.20 -3.53 1.68
CA THR A 111 6.35 -3.94 0.28
C THR A 111 4.99 -3.91 -0.41
N VAL A 112 4.99 -4.08 -1.74
CA VAL A 112 3.78 -4.32 -2.53
C VAL A 112 4.06 -5.37 -3.60
N MET A 113 3.09 -6.22 -3.89
CA MET A 113 3.23 -7.18 -4.98
C MET A 113 1.90 -7.67 -5.53
N ARG A 114 1.85 -7.90 -6.84
CA ARG A 114 0.75 -8.61 -7.48
C ARG A 114 1.05 -10.11 -7.46
N LYS A 115 0.31 -10.86 -6.65
CA LYS A 115 0.52 -12.32 -6.50
C LYS A 115 -0.79 -13.02 -6.12
N LYS A 116 -1.26 -13.88 -7.02
CA LYS A 116 -2.33 -14.85 -6.75
C LYS A 116 -1.94 -15.80 -5.65
N ASP A 117 -2.92 -16.21 -4.86
CA ASP A 117 -2.77 -17.18 -3.77
C ASP A 117 -1.67 -16.80 -2.76
N PHE A 118 -1.47 -15.51 -2.51
CA PHE A 118 -0.46 -15.01 -1.59
C PHE A 118 -0.59 -15.68 -0.20
N LYS A 119 0.44 -16.41 0.24
CA LYS A 119 0.46 -17.12 1.52
C LYS A 119 1.20 -16.29 2.56
N THR A 120 0.62 -16.19 3.75
CA THR A 120 1.19 -15.52 4.92
C THR A 120 0.54 -16.08 6.18
N SER A 121 1.27 -16.09 7.30
CA SER A 121 0.72 -16.35 8.63
C SER A 121 0.05 -15.11 9.24
N ASN A 122 0.34 -13.92 8.72
CA ASN A 122 -0.22 -12.66 9.22
C ASN A 122 -1.69 -12.52 8.82
N GLN A 123 -2.44 -11.77 9.61
CA GLN A 123 -3.83 -11.45 9.30
C GLN A 123 -3.95 -10.78 7.93
N LYS A 124 -4.95 -11.20 7.14
CA LYS A 124 -5.32 -10.52 5.89
C LYS A 124 -6.52 -9.60 6.10
N LEU A 125 -6.36 -8.36 5.65
CA LEU A 125 -7.41 -7.36 5.54
C LEU A 125 -7.88 -7.32 4.08
N ASN A 126 -8.86 -8.17 3.77
CA ASN A 126 -9.35 -8.33 2.40
C ASN A 126 -10.25 -7.16 2.01
N VAL A 127 -9.91 -6.45 0.93
CA VAL A 127 -10.68 -5.34 0.36
C VAL A 127 -11.16 -5.63 -1.04
#